data_AF-A0A5J4RNY3-F1
#
_entry.id   AF-A0A5J4RNY3-F1
#
_cell.length_a   1.000
_cell.length_b   1.000
_cell.length_c   1.000
_cell.angle_alpha   90.00
_cell.angle_beta   90.00
_cell.angle_gamma   90.00
#
_symmetry.space_group_name_H-M   'P 1'
#
loop_
_entity.id
_entity.type
_entity.pdbx_description
1 polymer ?
#
loop_
_entity_poly.entity_id
_entity_poly.type
_entity_poly.pdbx_seq_one_letter_code
_entity_poly.pdbx_strand_id
1 'polypeptide(L)'
;MEEIENNRTEIEKEDRGDENITKSFDPSKIDVDIQTVNLGRLIDMLKEGEIDLNPDFQRSIDLWSPIKKSRLIESILLGLPLPSFYFSEDKETRKISVIDGLQRLCALKDFVLKENSPLKLSGLQFLTQFEGKTYKEIDRSEIRRINSHRVVLN
;
A
#
# COMPACT_ATOMS: atom_id res chain seq x y z
N MET A 1 -19.65 57.28 -3.88
CA MET A 1 -20.50 56.19 -4.38
C MET A 1 -19.60 55.30 -5.21
N GLU A 2 -19.50 54.06 -4.78
CA GLU A 2 -18.65 53.00 -5.34
C GLU A 2 -18.98 52.71 -6.81
N GLU A 3 -17.96 52.43 -7.61
CA GLU A 3 -18.12 51.48 -8.71
C GLU A 3 -16.91 50.55 -8.71
N ILE A 4 -17.22 49.28 -8.49
CA ILE A 4 -16.31 48.20 -8.15
C ILE A 4 -15.62 47.71 -9.42
N GLU A 5 -14.30 47.61 -9.34
CA GLU A 5 -13.42 47.05 -10.35
C GLU A 5 -13.81 45.58 -10.60
N ASN A 6 -14.35 45.32 -11.78
CA ASN A 6 -14.90 44.04 -12.18
C ASN A 6 -13.74 43.09 -12.54
N ASN A 7 -13.12 42.51 -11.51
CA ASN A 7 -12.08 41.49 -11.64
C ASN A 7 -12.73 40.21 -12.18
N ARG A 8 -12.83 40.10 -13.51
CA ARG A 8 -13.25 38.87 -14.20
C ARG A 8 -12.22 37.79 -13.90
N THR A 9 -12.59 36.91 -12.99
CA THR A 9 -11.90 35.65 -12.72
C THR A 9 -11.74 34.90 -14.04
N GLU A 10 -10.51 34.71 -14.49
CA GLU A 10 -10.20 33.77 -15.55
C GLU A 10 -10.55 32.37 -15.00
N ILE A 11 -11.67 31.85 -15.47
CA ILE A 11 -12.09 30.48 -15.19
C ILE A 11 -11.10 29.59 -15.93
N GLU A 12 -10.20 28.94 -15.20
CA GLU A 12 -9.39 27.84 -15.72
C GLU A 12 -10.35 26.84 -16.38
N LYS A 13 -10.19 26.64 -17.69
CA LYS A 13 -10.96 25.62 -18.41
C LYS A 13 -10.58 24.28 -17.79
N GLU A 14 -11.51 23.66 -17.06
CA GLU A 14 -11.46 22.22 -16.81
C GLU A 14 -11.38 21.56 -18.19
N ASP A 15 -10.20 21.02 -18.52
CA ASP A 15 -10.06 20.04 -19.58
C ASP A 15 -10.80 18.79 -19.10
N ARG A 16 -12.12 18.81 -19.26
CA ARG A 16 -12.96 17.62 -19.18
C ARG A 16 -12.57 16.79 -20.38
N GLY A 17 -11.52 16.00 -20.22
CA GLY A 17 -11.13 14.96 -21.15
C GLY A 17 -12.37 14.13 -21.41
N ASP A 18 -13.03 14.42 -22.53
CA ASP A 18 -14.13 13.67 -23.09
C ASP A 18 -13.52 12.42 -23.74
N GLU A 19 -12.76 11.66 -22.93
CA GLU A 19 -12.39 10.30 -23.24
C GLU A 19 -13.67 9.49 -23.11
N ASN A 20 -14.46 9.53 -24.17
CA ASN A 20 -15.47 8.53 -24.46
C ASN A 20 -14.78 7.18 -24.21
N ILE A 21 -15.18 6.48 -23.14
CA ILE A 21 -14.71 5.14 -22.81
C ILE A 21 -15.24 4.23 -23.94
N THR A 22 -14.51 4.19 -25.05
CA THR A 22 -14.91 3.51 -26.30
C THR A 22 -14.73 2.00 -26.20
N LYS A 23 -14.03 1.50 -25.17
CA LYS A 23 -14.00 0.08 -24.84
C LYS A 23 -15.14 -0.25 -23.89
N SER A 24 -16.21 -0.82 -24.45
CA SER A 24 -17.15 -1.61 -23.65
C SER A 24 -16.37 -2.74 -22.96
N PHE A 25 -16.25 -2.62 -21.65
CA PHE A 25 -15.71 -3.68 -20.81
C PHE A 25 -16.75 -4.79 -20.68
N ASP A 26 -16.33 -6.03 -20.86
CA ASP A 26 -17.19 -7.21 -20.76
C ASP A 26 -17.10 -7.79 -19.33
N PRO A 27 -18.13 -7.60 -18.49
CA PRO A 27 -18.07 -8.04 -17.10
C PRO A 27 -17.94 -9.56 -16.95
N SER A 28 -18.30 -10.33 -17.98
CA SER A 28 -18.19 -11.80 -17.95
C SER A 28 -16.74 -12.31 -17.98
N LYS A 29 -15.78 -11.43 -18.33
CA LYS A 29 -14.36 -11.75 -18.35
C LYS A 29 -13.64 -11.41 -17.04
N ILE A 30 -14.35 -10.83 -16.06
CA ILE A 30 -13.79 -10.56 -14.74
C ILE A 30 -13.86 -11.82 -13.91
N ASP A 31 -12.71 -12.22 -13.41
CA ASP A 31 -12.56 -13.31 -12.46
C ASP A 31 -11.99 -12.68 -11.18
N VAL A 32 -12.82 -12.57 -10.14
CA VAL A 32 -12.41 -12.00 -8.85
C VAL A 32 -12.37 -13.12 -7.82
N ASP A 33 -11.22 -13.30 -7.19
CA ASP A 33 -11.05 -14.21 -6.07
C ASP A 33 -10.77 -13.43 -4.79
N ILE A 34 -11.49 -13.75 -3.72
CA ILE A 34 -11.33 -13.09 -2.43
C ILE A 34 -10.75 -14.09 -1.45
N GLN A 35 -9.50 -13.84 -1.05
CA GLN A 35 -8.77 -14.72 -0.15
C GLN A 35 -8.42 -14.00 1.14
N THR A 36 -8.69 -14.64 2.29
CA THR A 36 -8.12 -14.20 3.56
C THR A 36 -6.85 -15.00 3.83
N VAL A 37 -5.72 -14.32 3.90
CA VAL A 37 -4.41 -14.95 4.15
C VAL A 37 -3.75 -14.36 5.39
N ASN A 38 -2.78 -15.10 5.91
CA ASN A 38 -1.86 -14.56 6.90
C ASN A 38 -0.86 -13.62 6.21
N LEU A 39 -0.53 -12.52 6.86
CA LEU A 39 0.42 -11.53 6.37
C LEU A 39 1.81 -12.14 6.11
N GLY A 40 2.18 -13.20 6.83
CA GLY A 40 3.38 -14.00 6.54
C GLY A 40 3.41 -14.52 5.11
N ARG A 41 2.28 -15.00 4.56
CA ARG A 41 2.20 -15.45 3.16
C ARG A 41 2.47 -14.29 2.20
N LEU A 42 1.89 -13.12 2.48
CA LEU A 42 2.11 -11.93 1.66
C LEU A 42 3.58 -11.46 1.72
N ILE A 43 4.22 -11.58 2.88
CA ILE A 43 5.66 -11.30 3.05
C ILE A 43 6.51 -12.30 2.27
N ASP A 44 6.15 -13.58 2.26
CA ASP A 44 6.85 -14.60 1.47
C ASP A 44 6.75 -14.30 -0.03
N MET A 45 5.57 -13.97 -0.53
CA MET A 45 5.36 -13.54 -1.93
C MET A 45 6.21 -12.32 -2.31
N LEU A 46 6.34 -11.34 -1.40
CA LEU A 46 7.21 -10.16 -1.59
C LEU A 46 8.69 -10.56 -1.63
N LYS A 47 9.10 -11.53 -0.81
CA LYS A 47 10.47 -12.02 -0.72
C LYS A 47 10.86 -12.83 -1.96
N GLU A 48 9.93 -13.62 -2.49
CA GLU A 48 10.10 -14.43 -3.69
C GLU A 48 10.01 -13.61 -4.98
N GLY A 49 9.57 -12.35 -4.88
CA GLY A 49 9.49 -11.43 -6.01
C GLY A 49 8.27 -11.67 -6.92
N GLU A 50 7.24 -12.36 -6.41
CA GLU A 50 6.00 -12.63 -7.17
C GLU A 50 5.18 -11.36 -7.40
N ILE A 51 5.29 -10.39 -6.47
CA ILE A 51 4.54 -9.13 -6.49
C ILE A 51 5.41 -8.02 -7.06
N ASP A 52 4.94 -7.42 -8.15
CA ASP A 52 5.55 -6.23 -8.72
C ASP A 52 5.15 -4.98 -7.94
N LEU A 53 6.11 -4.41 -7.23
CA LEU A 53 5.97 -3.15 -6.50
C LEU A 53 6.31 -1.91 -7.34
N ASN A 54 6.75 -2.07 -8.58
CA ASN A 54 7.09 -0.97 -9.48
C ASN A 54 6.26 -1.01 -10.77
N PRO A 55 4.91 -1.00 -10.69
CA PRO A 55 4.10 -1.01 -11.89
C PRO A 55 4.29 0.28 -12.71
N ASP A 56 4.31 0.15 -14.03
CA ASP A 56 4.59 1.25 -14.98
C ASP A 56 3.61 2.44 -14.86
N PHE A 57 2.44 2.23 -14.25
CA PHE A 57 1.41 3.25 -14.04
C PHE A 57 1.62 4.10 -12.76
N GLN A 58 2.56 3.74 -11.88
CA GLN A 58 2.75 4.42 -10.60
C GLN A 58 3.93 5.41 -10.65
N ARG A 59 3.62 6.72 -10.67
CA ARG A 59 4.62 7.80 -10.79
C ARG A 59 5.59 7.91 -9.60
N SER A 60 5.20 7.44 -8.40
CA SER A 60 6.03 7.46 -7.20
C SER A 60 5.70 6.25 -6.31
N ILE A 61 6.69 5.38 -6.12
CA ILE A 61 6.55 4.11 -5.38
C ILE A 61 6.65 4.28 -3.86
N ASP A 62 7.24 5.38 -3.36
CA ASP A 62 7.50 5.55 -1.92
C ASP A 62 7.11 6.94 -1.39
N LEU A 63 5.79 7.17 -1.28
CA LEU A 63 5.22 8.43 -0.83
C LEU A 63 5.03 8.50 0.69
N TRP A 64 5.10 7.36 1.38
CA TRP A 64 4.90 7.32 2.82
C TRP A 64 6.17 7.69 3.58
N SER A 65 6.07 8.70 4.44
CA SER A 65 7.15 9.02 5.38
C SER A 65 7.44 7.84 6.32
N PRO A 66 8.66 7.76 6.89
CA PRO A 66 9.01 6.73 7.88
C PRO A 66 8.02 6.65 9.04
N ILE A 67 7.48 7.79 9.49
CA ILE A 67 6.44 7.85 10.53
C ILE A 67 5.18 7.12 10.05
N LYS A 68 4.67 7.43 8.84
CA LYS A 68 3.44 6.81 8.32
C LYS A 68 3.61 5.30 8.14
N LYS A 69 4.78 4.85 7.66
CA LYS A 69 5.11 3.42 7.60
C LYS A 69 5.12 2.78 9.00
N SER A 70 5.71 3.46 9.97
CA SER A 70 5.78 2.98 11.36
C SER A 70 4.40 2.85 11.99
N ARG A 71 3.46 3.76 11.71
CA ARG A 71 2.06 3.68 12.15
C ARG A 71 1.30 2.47 11.59
N LEU A 72 1.60 2.08 10.36
CA LEU A 72 1.04 0.84 9.80
C LEU A 72 1.56 -0.37 10.56
N ILE A 73 2.87 -0.45 10.82
CA ILE A 73 3.46 -1.55 11.59
C ILE A 73 2.89 -1.57 13.01
N GLU A 74 2.71 -0.41 13.64
CA GLU A 74 2.04 -0.29 14.95
C GLU A 74 0.61 -0.86 14.91
N SER A 75 -0.16 -0.54 13.88
CA SER A 75 -1.53 -1.06 13.70
C SER A 75 -1.55 -2.58 13.60
N ILE A 76 -0.59 -3.17 12.86
CA ILE A 76 -0.45 -4.63 12.73
C ILE A 76 -0.11 -5.28 14.07
N LEU A 77 0.82 -4.70 14.81
CA LEU A 77 1.22 -5.17 16.14
C LEU A 77 0.10 -5.01 17.19
N LEU A 78 -0.76 -4.01 17.04
CA LEU A 78 -1.97 -3.86 17.84
C LEU A 78 -3.08 -4.84 17.42
N GLY A 79 -2.95 -5.50 16.27
CA GLY A 79 -3.97 -6.39 15.73
C GLY A 79 -5.16 -5.66 15.12
N LEU A 80 -4.98 -4.41 14.72
CA LEU A 80 -6.02 -3.62 14.04
C LEU A 80 -6.21 -4.12 12.60
N PRO A 81 -7.45 -4.23 12.10
CA PRO A 81 -7.71 -4.70 10.75
C PRO A 81 -7.12 -3.73 9.72
N LEU A 82 -6.49 -4.30 8.68
CA LEU A 82 -6.02 -3.54 7.53
C LEU A 82 -7.10 -3.50 6.44
N PRO A 83 -7.15 -2.44 5.62
CA PRO A 83 -7.92 -2.46 4.39
C PRO A 83 -7.46 -3.63 3.50
N SER A 84 -8.32 -4.08 2.59
CA SER A 84 -7.94 -5.13 1.66
C SER A 84 -6.79 -4.70 0.74
N PHE A 85 -6.03 -5.66 0.24
CA PHE A 85 -5.08 -5.47 -0.86
C PHE A 85 -5.73 -5.92 -2.16
N TYR A 86 -5.44 -5.22 -3.25
CA TYR A 86 -6.00 -5.51 -4.56
C TYR A 86 -4.87 -5.81 -5.54
N PHE A 87 -4.97 -6.93 -6.25
CA PHE A 87 -3.97 -7.38 -7.20
C PHE A 87 -4.61 -7.69 -8.56
N SER A 88 -3.78 -7.63 -9.60
CA SER A 88 -4.08 -8.16 -10.92
C SER A 88 -3.07 -9.25 -11.22
N GLU A 89 -3.54 -10.46 -11.50
CA GLU A 89 -2.70 -11.55 -11.99
C GLU A 89 -2.77 -11.63 -13.51
N ASP A 90 -1.61 -11.62 -14.15
CA ASP A 90 -1.48 -11.95 -15.57
C ASP A 90 -1.43 -13.48 -15.72
N LYS A 91 -2.44 -14.07 -16.37
CA LYS A 91 -2.57 -15.52 -16.55
C LYS A 91 -1.44 -16.14 -17.39
N GLU A 92 -0.80 -15.36 -18.26
CA GLU A 92 0.28 -15.86 -19.13
C GLU A 92 1.64 -15.77 -18.43
N THR A 93 1.94 -14.63 -17.82
CA THR A 93 3.24 -14.38 -17.18
C THR A 93 3.28 -14.80 -15.71
N ARG A 94 2.12 -15.07 -15.10
CA ARG A 94 1.92 -15.28 -13.64
C ARG A 94 2.41 -14.12 -12.78
N LYS A 95 2.59 -12.95 -13.38
CA LYS A 95 3.06 -11.76 -12.70
C LYS A 95 1.89 -11.13 -11.93
N ILE A 96 2.11 -10.82 -10.65
CA ILE A 96 1.11 -10.17 -9.81
C ILE A 96 1.42 -8.67 -9.73
N SER A 97 0.53 -7.85 -10.27
CA SER A 97 0.62 -6.39 -10.21
C SER A 97 -0.26 -5.84 -9.09
N VAL A 98 0.24 -4.89 -8.32
CA VAL A 98 -0.53 -4.24 -7.25
C VAL A 98 -1.46 -3.17 -7.83
N ILE A 99 -2.76 -3.26 -7.56
CA ILE A 99 -3.75 -2.24 -7.92
C ILE A 99 -3.93 -1.25 -6.75
N ASP A 100 -4.06 -1.76 -5.53
CA ASP A 100 -4.11 -0.95 -4.30
C ASP A 100 -3.33 -1.60 -3.15
N GLY A 101 -2.82 -0.75 -2.27
CA GLY A 101 -2.03 -1.18 -1.11
C GLY A 101 -0.53 -1.12 -1.32
N LEU A 102 -0.05 -0.53 -2.42
CA LEU A 102 1.38 -0.45 -2.73
C LEU A 102 2.20 0.14 -1.56
N GLN A 103 1.78 1.28 -1.03
CA GLN A 103 2.49 1.94 0.07
C GLN A 103 2.52 1.09 1.35
N ARG A 104 1.49 0.27 1.58
CA ARG A 104 1.41 -0.66 2.71
C ARG A 104 2.37 -1.84 2.50
N LEU A 105 2.46 -2.36 1.29
CA LEU A 105 3.45 -3.39 0.91
C LEU A 105 4.88 -2.84 1.01
N CYS A 106 5.12 -1.60 0.56
CA CYS A 106 6.42 -0.94 0.70
C CYS A 106 6.81 -0.78 2.17
N ALA A 107 5.89 -0.36 3.05
CA ALA A 107 6.13 -0.28 4.48
C ALA A 107 6.52 -1.64 5.10
N LEU A 108 5.81 -2.72 4.71
CA LEU A 108 6.12 -4.08 5.14
C LEU A 108 7.49 -4.53 4.64
N LYS A 109 7.78 -4.31 3.36
CA LYS A 109 9.08 -4.63 2.75
C LYS A 109 10.22 -3.90 3.44
N ASP A 110 10.06 -2.59 3.68
CA ASP A 110 11.09 -1.76 4.32
C ASP A 110 11.34 -2.14 5.77
N PHE A 111 10.33 -2.63 6.50
CA PHE A 111 10.49 -3.07 7.87
C PHE A 111 11.05 -4.49 7.96
N VAL A 112 10.51 -5.43 7.18
CA VAL A 112 10.75 -6.87 7.33
C VAL A 112 11.89 -7.38 6.46
N LEU A 113 12.00 -6.92 5.21
CA LEU A 113 12.86 -7.53 4.19
C LEU A 113 14.10 -6.70 3.86
N LYS A 114 14.09 -5.41 4.18
CA LYS A 114 15.19 -4.50 3.82
C LYS A 114 16.38 -4.67 4.76
N GLU A 115 17.48 -5.15 4.19
CA GLU A 115 18.74 -5.34 4.93
C GLU A 115 19.56 -4.04 5.02
N ASN A 116 19.63 -3.28 3.93
CA ASN A 116 20.40 -2.04 3.86
C ASN A 116 19.52 -0.86 4.29
N SER A 117 19.72 -0.37 5.51
CA SER A 117 18.89 0.68 6.13
C SER A 117 17.42 0.26 6.30
N PRO A 118 17.14 -0.72 7.17
CA PRO A 118 15.77 -1.13 7.51
C PRO A 118 15.01 0.05 8.11
N LEU A 119 13.68 0.03 7.94
CA LEU A 119 12.81 0.95 8.66
C LEU A 119 13.01 0.75 10.17
N LYS A 120 13.42 1.82 10.85
CA LYS A 120 13.33 1.93 12.31
C LYS A 120 11.98 2.56 12.64
N LEU A 121 11.23 1.90 13.51
CA LEU A 121 9.91 2.41 13.90
C LEU A 121 10.08 3.77 14.56
N SER A 122 9.30 4.74 14.08
CA SER A 122 9.43 6.13 14.52
C SER A 122 8.08 6.81 14.61
N GLY A 123 7.97 7.69 15.60
CA GLY A 123 6.75 8.40 15.92
C GLY A 123 5.62 7.41 16.11
N LEU A 124 5.70 6.54 17.12
CA LEU A 124 4.63 5.65 17.61
C LEU A 124 3.72 6.39 18.64
N GLN A 125 2.56 5.84 19.01
CA GLN A 125 1.55 6.49 19.89
C GLN A 125 1.24 5.59 21.08
N PHE A 126 1.16 4.29 20.81
CA PHE A 126 0.75 3.29 21.78
C PHE A 126 1.92 2.36 22.10
N LEU A 127 2.67 1.93 21.09
CA LEU A 127 3.75 0.95 21.25
C LEU A 127 5.13 1.60 21.34
N THR A 128 5.27 2.62 22.18
CA THR A 128 6.50 3.42 22.30
C THR A 128 7.72 2.60 22.72
N GLN A 129 7.55 1.43 23.32
CA GLN A 129 8.62 0.48 23.60
C GLN A 129 9.31 -0.09 22.34
N PHE A 130 8.71 0.08 21.16
CA PHE A 130 9.29 -0.29 19.88
C PHE A 130 9.87 0.89 19.11
N GLU A 131 9.84 2.10 19.67
CA GLU A 131 10.45 3.28 19.07
C GLU A 131 11.96 3.04 18.83
N GLY A 132 12.43 3.38 17.64
CA GLY A 132 13.80 3.16 17.18
C GLY A 132 14.15 1.71 16.79
N LYS A 133 13.27 0.74 17.04
CA LYS A 133 13.55 -0.69 16.76
C LYS A 133 13.29 -1.06 15.30
N THR A 134 14.09 -1.99 14.81
CA THR A 134 13.93 -2.70 13.54
C THR A 134 13.23 -4.04 13.75
N TYR A 135 12.86 -4.71 12.65
CA TYR A 135 12.25 -6.05 12.71
C TYR A 135 13.13 -7.10 13.40
N LYS A 136 14.46 -6.95 13.36
CA LYS A 136 15.40 -7.88 14.02
C LYS A 136 15.53 -7.64 15.53
N GLU A 137 15.06 -6.49 16.02
CA GLU A 137 15.19 -6.05 17.42
C GLU A 137 13.89 -6.23 18.23
N ILE A 138 12.82 -6.71 17.60
CA ILE A 138 11.57 -7.08 18.27
C ILE A 138 11.54 -8.57 18.61
N ASP A 139 10.82 -8.91 19.68
CA ASP A 139 10.76 -10.28 20.17
C ASP A 139 10.05 -11.22 19.19
N ARG A 140 10.37 -12.52 19.28
CA ARG A 140 9.74 -13.55 18.45
C ARG A 140 8.21 -13.59 18.56
N SER A 141 7.64 -13.19 19.70
CA SER A 141 6.18 -13.09 19.86
C SER A 141 5.58 -12.06 18.91
N GLU A 142 6.24 -10.92 18.75
CA GLU A 142 5.79 -9.81 17.90
C GLU A 142 5.97 -10.14 16.43
N ILE A 143 7.10 -10.80 16.08
CA ILE A 143 7.31 -11.35 14.74
C ILE A 143 6.19 -12.34 14.39
N ARG A 144 5.85 -13.25 15.31
CA ARG A 144 4.77 -14.21 15.11
C ARG A 144 3.43 -13.50 14.95
N ARG A 145 3.19 -12.45 15.72
CA ARG A 145 1.98 -11.63 15.62
C ARG A 145 1.84 -11.00 14.25
N ILE A 146 2.90 -10.35 13.75
CA ILE A 146 2.95 -9.79 12.38
C ILE A 146 2.62 -10.88 11.36
N ASN A 147 3.33 -12.02 11.40
CA ASN A 147 3.14 -13.08 10.42
C ASN A 147 1.73 -13.69 10.45
N SER A 148 1.12 -13.79 11.64
CA SER A 148 -0.23 -14.35 11.82
C SER A 148 -1.38 -13.36 11.58
N HIS A 149 -1.07 -12.08 11.37
CA HIS A 149 -2.07 -11.06 11.13
C HIS A 149 -2.86 -11.38 9.85
N ARG A 150 -4.19 -11.36 9.90
CA ARG A 150 -5.02 -11.73 8.74
C ARG A 150 -5.30 -10.53 7.88
N VAL A 151 -5.15 -10.69 6.57
CA VAL A 151 -5.44 -9.66 5.57
C VAL A 151 -6.28 -10.27 4.45
N VAL A 152 -7.09 -9.43 3.81
CA VAL A 152 -7.91 -9.81 2.66
C VAL A 152 -7.18 -9.39 1.38
N LEU A 153 -7.01 -10.33 0.45
CA LEU A 153 -6.53 -10.10 -0.90
C LEU A 153 -7.72 -10.24 -1.86
N ASN A 154 -7.82 -9.32 -2.82
CA ASN A 154 -8.80 -9.32 -3.91
C ASN A 154 -8.08 -9.15 -5.24
#